data_AF-A0A365N9K2-F1
#
_entry.id   AF-A0A365N9K2-F1
#
_cell.length_a   1.000
_cell.length_b   1.000
_cell.length_c   1.000
_cell.angle_alpha   90.00
_cell.angle_beta   90.00
_cell.angle_gamma   90.00
#
_symmetry.space_group_name_H-M   'P 1'
#
loop_
_entity.id
_entity.type
_entity.pdbx_description
1 polymer ?
#
loop_
_entity_poly.entity_id
_entity_poly.type
_entity_poly.pdbx_seq_one_letter_code
_entity_poly.pdbx_strand_id
1 'polypeptide(L)'
;MEERGRLDDQQYSPSFSGTLGKKELLTNWMRRTRWDETLSQARRDMLLTLSEVPLTTGQPFWIGIHDGEQIRSSVKDERKLAIIVQALDRLFDRCADTVMHTDVSVRRWLRGRFPDRPYKATFELVMRSASESQYRKEFKRCLCFWLRVLQLPKFVVPSILGRGLSEPQHEMLEQLWSDPIWKDQSPAGLFRVEDDEEGRVEEEDSEDEDESDYEDSGDTKDDEEKIYAWPEQESGCSDEESTTGDQSSTLLTHQDTRVDDPCSDVVLELCYSMAIEDFEDGTASSSLLVYFSAARGLSRPTGDEYLRPHQFTPVLSRLIYCTRLIFLEMTLPRFPHRYAGIPARPSYGHLRKLMPVRTEKMCDGTMSPLGEFLSLLSYGRALSRSEGPVYHFYWSEDDQVLSWDGCLHLAMASFRGLAREALRQATMQSQRLMYDWEPADPTVPITPRIRS
;
A
#
# COMPACT_ATOMS: atom_id res chain seq x y z
N MET A 1 66.62 -1.38 -25.34
CA MET A 1 65.42 -2.09 -25.82
C MET A 1 65.08 -3.15 -24.78
N GLU A 2 64.81 -2.77 -23.54
CA GLU A 2 63.64 -2.03 -23.01
C GLU A 2 62.36 -2.88 -22.97
N GLU A 3 61.80 -2.88 -21.75
CA GLU A 3 60.48 -3.35 -21.32
C GLU A 3 60.21 -4.86 -21.22
N ARG A 4 60.86 -5.47 -20.23
CA ARG A 4 60.24 -6.48 -19.34
C ARG A 4 60.66 -6.18 -17.91
N GLY A 5 59.71 -5.73 -17.08
CA GLY A 5 59.92 -5.66 -15.63
C GLY A 5 59.22 -4.48 -14.95
N ARG A 6 58.01 -4.73 -14.44
CA ARG A 6 57.52 -4.28 -13.12
C ARG A 6 56.06 -4.69 -12.95
N LEU A 7 55.89 -5.95 -12.54
CA LEU A 7 54.81 -6.34 -11.65
C LEU A 7 55.31 -6.15 -10.21
N ASP A 8 54.35 -5.94 -9.31
CA ASP A 8 54.45 -5.87 -7.84
C ASP A 8 54.77 -4.49 -7.25
N ASP A 9 53.71 -3.71 -7.00
CA ASP A 9 53.36 -3.25 -5.64
C ASP A 9 52.07 -2.40 -5.68
N GLN A 10 50.93 -2.99 -5.31
CA GLN A 10 49.88 -2.28 -4.54
C GLN A 10 48.85 -3.25 -3.97
N GLN A 11 48.96 -3.47 -2.65
CA GLN A 11 48.00 -4.18 -1.82
C GLN A 11 46.74 -3.34 -1.56
N TYR A 12 45.58 -4.01 -1.65
CA TYR A 12 44.34 -3.87 -0.88
C TYR A 12 43.76 -2.48 -0.54
N SER A 13 42.57 -2.20 -1.07
CA SER A 13 41.32 -2.00 -0.29
C SER A 13 40.10 -1.99 -1.23
N PRO A 14 39.03 -2.76 -0.96
CA PRO A 14 37.80 -2.68 -1.75
C PRO A 14 36.96 -1.50 -1.24
N SER A 15 36.98 -0.39 -1.97
CA SER A 15 35.97 0.65 -1.78
C SER A 15 34.64 0.13 -2.34
N PHE A 16 33.81 -0.44 -1.47
CA PHE A 16 32.42 -0.71 -1.79
C PHE A 16 31.65 0.61 -1.77
N SER A 17 31.81 1.41 -2.81
CA SER A 17 30.90 2.50 -3.15
C SER A 17 30.21 2.13 -4.47
N GLY A 18 29.25 1.21 -4.35
CA GLY A 18 28.28 0.96 -5.40
C GLY A 18 27.64 2.30 -5.78
N THR A 19 27.94 2.75 -6.98
CA THR A 19 27.41 3.98 -7.54
C THR A 19 25.95 3.73 -7.87
N LEU A 20 25.05 3.87 -6.88
CA LEU A 20 23.62 3.96 -7.15
C LEU A 20 23.45 5.06 -8.19
N GLY A 21 22.93 4.70 -9.36
CA GLY A 21 23.05 5.52 -10.55
C GLY A 21 22.47 6.91 -10.30
N LYS A 22 23.27 7.95 -10.52
CA LYS A 22 22.83 9.37 -10.53
C LYS A 22 21.50 9.60 -11.27
N LYS A 23 21.08 8.71 -12.17
CA LYS A 23 19.80 8.77 -12.89
C LYS A 23 18.57 8.51 -12.01
N GLU A 24 18.61 7.61 -11.03
CA GLU A 24 17.47 7.33 -10.14
C GLU A 24 17.19 8.52 -9.20
N LEU A 25 18.25 9.12 -8.67
CA LEU A 25 18.22 10.34 -7.85
C LEU A 25 17.68 11.58 -8.60
N LEU A 26 17.61 11.53 -9.94
CA LEU A 26 17.14 12.64 -10.76
C LEU A 26 15.64 12.56 -11.08
N THR A 27 14.96 11.48 -10.72
CA THR A 27 13.52 11.32 -10.99
C THR A 27 12.70 12.31 -10.15
N ASN A 28 11.58 12.75 -10.71
CA ASN A 28 10.61 13.61 -10.01
C ASN A 28 10.09 12.93 -8.73
N TRP A 29 9.94 11.60 -8.76
CA TRP A 29 9.58 10.80 -7.60
C TRP A 29 10.60 10.90 -6.45
N MET A 30 11.88 10.69 -6.74
CA MET A 30 12.93 10.79 -5.71
C MET A 30 13.07 12.22 -5.16
N ARG A 31 12.90 13.25 -6.00
CA ARG A 31 12.88 14.65 -5.52
C ARG A 31 11.71 14.95 -4.57
N ARG A 32 10.53 14.36 -4.81
CA ARG A 32 9.34 14.56 -3.97
C ARG A 32 9.42 13.78 -2.65
N THR A 33 9.93 12.56 -2.69
CA THR A 33 10.01 11.66 -1.53
C THR A 33 11.25 11.92 -0.67
N ARG A 34 12.36 12.35 -1.29
CA ARG A 34 13.67 12.57 -0.66
C ARG A 34 14.20 11.36 0.11
N TRP A 35 13.80 10.15 -0.27
CA TRP A 35 14.21 8.94 0.44
C TRP A 35 15.72 8.69 0.39
N ASP A 36 16.40 9.20 -0.63
CA ASP A 36 17.86 9.19 -0.72
C ASP A 36 18.50 10.03 0.38
N GLU A 37 17.93 11.19 0.71
CA GLU A 37 18.37 12.03 1.82
C GLU A 37 17.96 11.41 3.17
N THR A 38 16.67 11.07 3.33
CA THR A 38 16.09 10.54 4.57
C THR A 38 16.75 9.24 5.01
N LEU A 39 17.07 8.34 4.07
CA LEU A 39 17.64 7.01 4.35
C LEU A 39 19.12 6.91 3.97
N SER A 40 19.80 8.05 3.74
CA SER A 40 21.23 8.09 3.36
C SER A 40 22.13 7.43 4.40
N GLN A 41 21.86 7.68 5.68
CA GLN A 41 22.65 7.18 6.81
C GLN A 41 22.08 5.91 7.43
N ALA A 42 20.95 5.41 6.91
CA ALA A 42 20.25 4.27 7.47
C ALA A 42 20.75 2.94 6.90
N ARG A 43 20.72 1.89 7.72
CA ARG A 43 20.98 0.50 7.33
C ARG A 43 19.75 -0.12 6.69
N ARG A 44 19.59 0.12 5.39
CA ARG A 44 18.43 -0.27 4.56
C ARG A 44 18.05 -1.75 4.68
N ASP A 45 19.06 -2.63 4.72
CA ASP A 45 18.92 -4.07 4.93
C ASP A 45 18.23 -4.39 6.28
N MET A 46 18.63 -3.67 7.33
CA MET A 46 18.06 -3.82 8.66
C MET A 46 16.68 -3.19 8.76
N LEU A 47 16.41 -2.08 8.06
CA LEU A 47 15.08 -1.44 8.02
C LEU A 47 14.02 -2.40 7.47
N LEU A 48 14.34 -3.10 6.38
CA LEU A 48 13.45 -4.11 5.80
C LEU A 48 13.17 -5.23 6.81
N THR A 49 14.23 -5.74 7.45
CA THR A 49 14.12 -6.86 8.41
C THR A 49 13.34 -6.47 9.67
N LEU A 50 13.53 -5.23 10.16
CA LEU A 50 12.76 -4.68 11.29
C LEU A 50 11.25 -4.66 11.02
N SER A 51 10.85 -4.50 9.76
CA SER A 51 9.44 -4.45 9.37
C SER A 51 8.73 -5.80 9.30
N GLU A 52 9.44 -6.93 9.41
CA GLU A 52 8.80 -8.24 9.22
C GLU A 52 7.77 -8.58 10.29
N VAL A 53 6.73 -9.32 9.93
CA VAL A 53 5.76 -9.82 10.93
C VAL A 53 6.42 -10.85 11.84
N PRO A 54 6.02 -10.97 13.12
CA PRO A 54 6.74 -11.77 14.10
C PRO A 54 6.61 -13.26 13.77
N LEU A 55 7.76 -13.94 13.68
CA LEU A 55 7.83 -15.38 13.45
C LEU A 55 8.00 -16.10 14.79
N THR A 56 7.03 -16.91 15.19
CA THR A 56 7.09 -17.62 16.48
C THR A 56 7.71 -19.00 16.33
N THR A 57 8.96 -19.02 15.85
CA THR A 57 9.76 -20.24 15.61
C THR A 57 10.43 -20.80 16.86
N GLY A 58 10.34 -20.07 17.99
CA GLY A 58 11.06 -20.40 19.22
C GLY A 58 12.56 -20.06 19.19
N GLN A 59 13.02 -19.42 18.11
CA GLN A 59 14.38 -18.90 17.96
C GLN A 59 14.38 -17.36 18.00
N PRO A 60 15.48 -16.72 18.44
CA PRO A 60 15.62 -15.27 18.33
C PRO A 60 15.50 -14.84 16.87
N PHE A 61 14.77 -13.75 16.62
CA PHE A 61 14.57 -13.22 15.28
C PHE A 61 15.79 -12.39 14.86
N TRP A 62 16.41 -12.74 13.74
CA TRP A 62 17.60 -12.06 13.23
C TRP A 62 17.21 -10.73 12.58
N ILE A 63 17.88 -9.65 12.95
CA ILE A 63 17.63 -8.30 12.39
C ILE A 63 18.75 -7.89 11.43
N GLY A 64 20.00 -8.19 11.76
CA GLY A 64 21.13 -7.78 10.95
C GLY A 64 22.47 -7.88 11.67
N ILE A 65 23.51 -7.32 11.03
CA ILE A 65 24.87 -7.21 11.60
C ILE A 65 25.24 -5.73 11.68
N HIS A 66 25.69 -5.32 12.87
CA HIS A 66 26.18 -3.96 13.16
C HIS A 66 27.51 -4.06 13.91
N ASP A 67 28.55 -3.39 13.42
CA ASP A 67 29.92 -3.44 13.98
C ASP A 67 30.46 -4.86 14.20
N GLY A 68 30.08 -5.80 13.32
CA GLY A 68 30.48 -7.20 13.41
C GLY A 68 29.67 -8.03 14.42
N GLU A 69 28.78 -7.40 15.20
CA GLU A 69 27.89 -8.07 16.13
C GLU A 69 26.52 -8.36 15.50
N GLN A 70 25.94 -9.50 15.86
CA GLN A 70 24.62 -9.89 15.38
C GLN A 70 23.53 -9.27 16.24
N ILE A 71 22.69 -8.45 15.62
CA ILE A 71 21.52 -7.87 16.25
C ILE A 71 20.33 -8.82 16.07
N ARG A 72 19.70 -9.18 17.18
CA ARG A 72 18.58 -10.11 17.23
C ARG A 72 17.52 -9.61 18.20
N SER A 73 16.25 -9.80 17.84
CA SER A 73 15.13 -9.66 18.76
C SER A 73 14.95 -10.95 19.55
N SER A 74 14.70 -10.84 20.85
CA SER A 74 14.60 -12.02 21.72
C SER A 74 13.31 -12.81 21.46
N VAL A 75 13.30 -14.10 21.76
CA VAL A 75 12.10 -14.94 21.66
C VAL A 75 10.94 -14.38 22.51
N LYS A 76 11.26 -13.75 23.64
CA LYS A 76 10.27 -13.13 24.53
C LYS A 76 9.63 -11.92 23.85
N ASP A 77 10.44 -11.09 23.21
CA ASP A 77 9.97 -9.87 22.53
C ASP A 77 9.13 -10.24 21.30
N GLU A 78 9.57 -11.21 20.49
CA GLU A 78 8.81 -11.68 19.32
C GLU A 78 7.47 -12.33 19.70
N ARG A 79 7.40 -13.05 20.83
CA ARG A 79 6.12 -13.56 21.35
C ARG A 79 5.20 -12.43 21.76
N LYS A 80 5.74 -11.38 22.39
CA LYS A 80 4.94 -10.21 22.76
C LYS A 80 4.47 -9.43 21.54
N LEU A 81 5.32 -9.25 20.53
CA LEU A 81 4.95 -8.68 19.24
C LEU A 81 3.82 -9.48 18.57
N ALA A 82 3.87 -10.81 18.62
CA ALA A 82 2.78 -11.65 18.09
C ALA A 82 1.46 -11.39 18.80
N ILE A 83 1.46 -11.25 20.13
CA ILE A 83 0.26 -10.92 20.91
C ILE A 83 -0.26 -9.51 20.54
N ILE A 84 0.62 -8.52 20.40
CA ILE A 84 0.27 -7.15 20.00
C ILE A 84 -0.34 -7.13 18.59
N VAL A 85 0.25 -7.86 17.66
CA VAL A 85 -0.25 -7.98 16.27
C VAL A 85 -1.62 -8.67 16.22
N GLN A 86 -1.87 -9.67 17.07
CA GLN A 86 -3.20 -10.26 17.21
C GLN A 86 -4.22 -9.31 17.84
N ALA A 87 -3.80 -8.44 18.76
CA ALA A 87 -4.65 -7.38 19.28
C ALA A 87 -4.97 -6.33 18.20
N LEU A 88 -4.01 -6.02 17.32
CA LEU A 88 -4.25 -5.15 16.16
C LEU A 88 -5.31 -5.75 15.21
N ASP A 89 -5.32 -7.07 14.99
CA ASP A 89 -6.38 -7.70 14.18
C ASP A 89 -7.76 -7.51 14.81
N ARG A 90 -7.89 -7.75 16.12
CA ARG A 90 -9.16 -7.54 16.85
C ARG A 90 -9.58 -6.06 16.85
N LEU A 91 -8.61 -5.15 16.92
CA LEU A 91 -8.87 -3.72 16.76
C LEU A 91 -9.45 -3.42 15.37
N PHE A 92 -8.86 -3.95 14.30
CA PHE A 92 -9.39 -3.72 12.95
C PHE A 92 -10.77 -4.37 12.73
N ASP A 93 -11.07 -5.51 13.35
CA ASP A 93 -12.41 -6.09 13.34
C ASP A 93 -13.43 -5.16 14.01
N ARG A 94 -13.02 -4.51 15.10
CA ARG A 94 -13.82 -3.49 15.78
C ARG A 94 -14.00 -2.23 14.93
N CYS A 95 -12.93 -1.74 14.30
CA CYS A 95 -13.00 -0.61 13.36
C CYS A 95 -13.97 -0.91 12.19
N ALA A 96 -13.93 -2.13 11.65
CA ALA A 96 -14.82 -2.57 10.59
C ALA A 96 -16.29 -2.52 11.04
N ASP A 97 -16.59 -3.03 12.25
CA ASP A 97 -17.93 -2.93 12.83
C ASP A 97 -18.38 -1.47 13.01
N THR A 98 -17.49 -0.58 13.45
CA THR A 98 -17.79 0.86 13.56
C THR A 98 -18.10 1.47 12.19
N VAL A 99 -17.34 1.15 11.13
CA VAL A 99 -17.64 1.61 9.76
C VAL A 99 -19.02 1.13 9.31
N MET A 100 -19.33 -0.16 9.50
CA MET A 100 -20.62 -0.74 9.08
C MET A 100 -21.83 -0.07 9.74
N HIS A 101 -21.65 0.45 10.95
CA HIS A 101 -22.71 1.14 11.69
C HIS A 101 -22.61 2.66 11.60
N THR A 102 -21.80 3.21 10.69
CA THR A 102 -21.63 4.65 10.51
C THR A 102 -22.35 5.15 9.26
N ASP A 103 -23.10 6.24 9.43
CA ASP A 103 -23.92 6.83 8.37
C ASP A 103 -23.08 7.23 7.13
N VAL A 104 -23.73 7.16 5.96
CA VAL A 104 -23.18 7.54 4.65
C VAL A 104 -22.52 8.92 4.71
N SER A 105 -23.14 9.90 5.36
CA SER A 105 -22.63 11.27 5.44
C SER A 105 -21.27 11.31 6.11
N VAL A 106 -21.11 10.63 7.25
CA VAL A 106 -19.85 10.56 7.99
C VAL A 106 -18.80 9.80 7.19
N ARG A 107 -19.15 8.69 6.53
CA ARG A 107 -18.22 7.90 5.70
C ARG A 107 -17.73 8.65 4.46
N ARG A 108 -18.55 9.53 3.88
CA ARG A 108 -18.13 10.42 2.77
C ARG A 108 -17.10 11.45 3.22
N TRP A 109 -17.29 12.03 4.41
CA TRP A 109 -16.32 12.94 5.01
C TRP A 109 -15.02 12.20 5.38
N LEU A 110 -15.12 10.97 5.90
CA LEU A 110 -13.96 10.13 6.21
C LEU A 110 -13.09 9.81 4.97
N ARG A 111 -13.72 9.55 3.81
CA ARG A 111 -13.01 9.29 2.54
C ARG A 111 -12.41 10.56 1.91
N GLY A 112 -12.99 11.73 2.19
CA GLY A 112 -12.59 12.98 1.54
C GLY A 112 -11.20 13.48 1.95
N ARG A 113 -10.43 13.99 0.97
CA ARG A 113 -9.10 14.61 1.20
C ARG A 113 -9.16 16.11 1.52
N PHE A 114 -10.23 16.80 1.12
CA PHE A 114 -10.32 18.26 1.20
C PHE A 114 -11.09 18.72 2.44
N PRO A 115 -10.65 19.75 3.16
CA PRO A 115 -11.24 20.14 4.44
C PRO A 115 -12.71 20.61 4.32
N ASP A 116 -13.07 21.21 3.20
CA ASP A 116 -14.29 21.98 2.96
C ASP A 116 -15.43 21.20 2.28
N ARG A 117 -15.15 20.01 1.74
CA ARG A 117 -16.13 19.20 1.00
C ARG A 117 -16.03 17.70 1.28
N PRO A 118 -17.17 16.98 1.36
CA PRO A 118 -17.17 15.53 1.44
C PRO A 118 -16.78 14.90 0.09
N TYR A 119 -16.33 13.65 0.11
CA TYR A 119 -16.14 12.91 -1.14
C TYR A 119 -17.48 12.50 -1.76
N LYS A 120 -17.50 12.22 -3.07
CA LYS A 120 -18.72 11.75 -3.75
C LYS A 120 -19.17 10.38 -3.26
N ALA A 121 -18.23 9.45 -3.04
CA ALA A 121 -18.49 8.09 -2.57
C ALA A 121 -18.21 7.91 -1.07
N THR A 122 -18.78 6.85 -0.49
CA THR A 122 -18.52 6.45 0.90
C THR A 122 -17.14 5.83 1.08
N PHE A 123 -16.55 5.99 2.27
CA PHE A 123 -15.53 5.07 2.73
C PHE A 123 -16.15 3.67 2.89
N GLU A 124 -15.57 2.68 2.24
CA GLU A 124 -16.04 1.30 2.24
C GLU A 124 -14.94 0.38 2.72
N LEU A 125 -15.35 -0.73 3.34
CA LEU A 125 -14.42 -1.77 3.75
C LEU A 125 -13.93 -2.52 2.52
N VAL A 126 -12.67 -2.95 2.55
CA VAL A 126 -12.11 -3.81 1.51
C VAL A 126 -12.89 -5.14 1.50
N MET A 127 -13.50 -5.47 0.36
CA MET A 127 -14.39 -6.64 0.25
C MET A 127 -13.64 -7.97 0.08
N ARG A 128 -12.49 -7.94 -0.59
CA ARG A 128 -11.68 -9.15 -0.84
C ARG A 128 -10.82 -9.47 0.38
N SER A 129 -10.96 -10.66 0.94
CA SER A 129 -10.21 -11.09 2.13
C SER A 129 -8.68 -11.07 1.92
N ALA A 130 -8.21 -11.44 0.73
CA ALA A 130 -6.79 -11.38 0.37
C ALA A 130 -6.25 -9.94 0.43
N SER A 131 -6.99 -8.99 -0.17
CA SER A 131 -6.66 -7.57 -0.12
C SER A 131 -6.73 -7.06 1.33
N GLU A 132 -7.78 -7.37 2.09
CA GLU A 132 -7.90 -6.95 3.49
C GLU A 132 -6.70 -7.43 4.34
N SER A 133 -6.29 -8.69 4.18
CA SER A 133 -5.11 -9.26 4.85
C SER A 133 -3.84 -8.48 4.56
N GLN A 134 -3.62 -8.04 3.32
CA GLN A 134 -2.46 -7.23 2.95
C GLN A 134 -2.49 -5.84 3.62
N TYR A 135 -3.66 -5.21 3.70
CA TYR A 135 -3.82 -3.90 4.34
C TYR A 135 -3.50 -3.97 5.84
N ARG A 136 -4.03 -4.99 6.51
CA ARG A 136 -3.73 -5.27 7.93
C ARG A 136 -2.25 -5.62 8.12
N LYS A 137 -1.67 -6.45 7.24
CA LYS A 137 -0.24 -6.82 7.25
C LYS A 137 0.65 -5.59 7.22
N GLU A 138 0.36 -4.60 6.38
CA GLU A 138 1.18 -3.39 6.27
C GLU A 138 1.23 -2.60 7.60
N PHE A 139 0.13 -2.51 8.34
CA PHE A 139 0.12 -1.85 9.65
C PHE A 139 0.76 -2.71 10.76
N LYS A 140 0.64 -4.05 10.68
CA LYS A 140 1.40 -4.97 11.54
C LYS A 140 2.91 -4.76 11.39
N ARG A 141 3.38 -4.64 10.14
CA ARG A 141 4.78 -4.32 9.83
C ARG A 141 5.23 -3.01 10.49
N CYS A 142 4.37 -1.99 10.48
CA CYS A 142 4.63 -0.71 11.15
C CYS A 142 4.84 -0.88 12.66
N LEU A 143 3.93 -1.60 13.34
CA LEU A 143 4.08 -1.84 14.79
C LEU A 143 5.33 -2.66 15.11
N CYS A 144 5.59 -3.72 14.35
CA CYS A 144 6.78 -4.54 14.54
C CYS A 144 8.07 -3.75 14.32
N PHE A 145 8.11 -2.90 13.30
CA PHE A 145 9.23 -2.02 13.03
C PHE A 145 9.59 -1.17 14.25
N TRP A 146 8.65 -0.38 14.76
CA TRP A 146 8.92 0.56 15.83
C TRP A 146 9.13 -0.11 17.20
N LEU A 147 8.39 -1.17 17.49
CA LEU A 147 8.55 -1.89 18.75
C LEU A 147 9.86 -2.69 18.79
N ARG A 148 10.35 -3.22 17.66
CA ARG A 148 11.71 -3.78 17.61
C ARG A 148 12.76 -2.70 17.80
N VAL A 149 12.61 -1.55 17.15
CA VAL A 149 13.51 -0.39 17.33
C VAL A 149 13.58 0.01 18.81
N LEU A 150 12.43 0.07 19.50
CA LEU A 150 12.37 0.37 20.94
C LEU A 150 13.23 -0.59 21.78
N GLN A 151 13.28 -1.87 21.39
CA GLN A 151 14.07 -2.89 22.11
C GLN A 151 15.56 -2.89 21.74
N LEU A 152 15.99 -2.12 20.74
CA LEU A 152 17.40 -2.02 20.41
C LEU A 152 18.17 -1.17 21.44
N PRO A 153 19.48 -1.43 21.64
CA PRO A 153 20.28 -0.57 22.49
C PRO A 153 20.28 0.88 21.95
N LYS A 154 20.04 1.85 22.83
CA LYS A 154 19.85 3.27 22.45
C LYS A 154 20.98 3.85 21.61
N PHE A 155 22.21 3.40 21.81
CA PHE A 155 23.39 3.87 21.05
C PHE A 155 23.45 3.31 19.63
N VAL A 156 22.74 2.21 19.33
CA VAL A 156 22.72 1.56 18.02
C VAL A 156 21.62 2.13 17.13
N VAL A 157 20.52 2.61 17.71
CA VAL A 157 19.35 3.13 16.97
C VAL A 157 19.74 4.19 15.93
N PRO A 158 20.56 5.23 16.24
CA PRO A 158 20.95 6.22 15.25
C PRO A 158 21.73 5.64 14.07
N SER A 159 22.58 4.63 14.31
CA SER A 159 23.37 3.97 13.27
C SER A 159 22.52 3.09 12.34
N ILE A 160 21.39 2.55 12.83
CA ILE A 160 20.48 1.73 12.03
C ILE A 160 19.49 2.61 11.27
N LEU A 161 18.86 3.58 11.94
CA LEU A 161 17.82 4.41 11.35
C LEU A 161 18.38 5.65 10.61
N GLY A 162 19.65 5.99 10.81
CA GLY A 162 20.16 7.31 10.43
C GLY A 162 19.56 8.47 11.24
N ARG A 163 18.77 8.17 12.29
CA ARG A 163 18.16 9.13 13.21
C ARG A 163 17.87 8.50 14.58
N GLY A 164 17.75 9.33 15.60
CA GLY A 164 17.24 8.90 16.91
C GLY A 164 15.70 8.86 16.95
N LEU A 165 15.16 8.24 18.00
CA LEU A 165 13.78 8.46 18.42
C LEU A 165 13.74 9.72 19.29
N SER A 166 12.74 10.59 19.06
CA SER A 166 12.48 11.71 19.95
C SER A 166 11.95 11.21 21.31
N GLU A 167 12.00 12.06 22.35
CA GLU A 167 11.45 11.70 23.67
C GLU A 167 9.96 11.33 23.59
N PRO A 168 9.08 12.11 22.91
CA PRO A 168 7.67 11.75 22.76
C PRO A 168 7.45 10.42 22.03
N GLN A 169 8.27 10.12 21.00
CA GLN A 169 8.21 8.85 20.28
C GLN A 169 8.59 7.68 21.18
N HIS A 170 9.65 7.82 21.97
CA HIS A 170 10.05 6.80 22.91
C HIS A 170 8.97 6.60 23.98
N GLU A 171 8.40 7.67 24.53
CA GLU A 171 7.34 7.59 25.55
C GLU A 171 6.09 6.88 25.03
N MET A 172 5.60 7.22 23.82
CA MET A 172 4.40 6.58 23.28
C MET A 172 4.61 5.08 23.00
N LEU A 173 5.79 4.70 22.50
CA LEU A 173 6.11 3.29 22.23
C LEU A 173 6.29 2.51 23.54
N GLU A 174 6.95 3.12 24.53
CA GLU A 174 7.15 2.54 25.86
C GLU A 174 5.83 2.40 26.63
N GLN A 175 4.88 3.32 26.46
CA GLN A 175 3.55 3.22 27.06
C GLN A 175 2.83 1.95 26.61
N LEU A 176 2.81 1.65 25.30
CA LEU A 176 2.26 0.39 24.81
C LEU A 176 3.08 -0.80 25.32
N TRP A 177 4.41 -0.72 25.20
CA TRP A 177 5.27 -1.86 25.49
C TRP A 177 5.21 -2.24 26.97
N SER A 178 5.29 -1.29 27.89
CA SER A 178 5.36 -1.57 29.33
C SER A 178 4.00 -1.67 30.02
N ASP A 179 2.90 -1.62 29.26
CA ASP A 179 1.55 -1.73 29.81
C ASP A 179 1.33 -3.07 30.58
N PRO A 180 0.73 -3.04 31.78
CA PRO A 180 0.49 -4.24 32.58
C PRO A 180 -0.45 -5.26 31.92
N ILE A 181 -1.25 -4.87 30.92
CA ILE A 181 -2.22 -5.75 30.27
C ILE A 181 -1.58 -6.99 29.64
N TRP A 182 -0.30 -6.90 29.27
CA TRP A 182 0.43 -7.99 28.63
C TRP A 182 0.84 -9.12 29.59
N LYS A 183 0.75 -8.92 30.92
CA LYS A 183 1.22 -9.92 31.91
C LYS A 183 0.38 -11.19 31.94
N ASP A 184 -0.92 -11.05 31.70
CA ASP A 184 -1.89 -12.14 31.81
C ASP A 184 -2.27 -12.76 30.44
N GLN A 185 -1.65 -12.29 29.35
CA GLN A 185 -1.95 -12.78 28.00
C GLN A 185 -1.20 -14.09 27.74
N SER A 186 -1.97 -15.18 27.60
CA SER A 186 -1.43 -16.45 27.13
C SER A 186 -1.20 -16.40 25.61
N PRO A 187 -0.14 -17.01 25.07
CA PRO A 187 0.04 -17.19 23.62
C PRO A 187 -0.99 -18.17 22.98
N ALA A 188 -2.17 -18.32 23.58
CA ALA A 188 -3.17 -19.29 23.18
C ALA A 188 -3.63 -18.97 21.74
N GLY A 189 -3.25 -19.84 20.80
CA GLY A 189 -3.57 -19.67 19.39
C GLY A 189 -2.50 -18.93 18.58
N LEU A 190 -1.22 -19.14 18.87
CA LEU A 190 -0.12 -18.90 17.92
C LEU A 190 -0.31 -19.75 16.65
N PHE A 191 -1.33 -19.42 15.85
CA PHE A 191 -1.38 -19.80 14.46
C PHE A 191 -0.22 -19.08 13.80
N ARG A 192 0.60 -19.86 13.09
CA ARG A 192 1.64 -19.36 12.21
C ARG A 192 1.00 -18.26 11.37
N VAL A 193 1.46 -17.02 11.50
CA VAL A 193 1.11 -15.96 10.55
C VAL A 193 1.54 -16.53 9.20
N GLU A 194 0.58 -16.91 8.37
CA GLU A 194 0.86 -17.54 7.09
C GLU A 194 1.72 -16.54 6.30
N ASP A 195 2.86 -17.04 5.89
CA ASP A 195 3.81 -16.32 5.06
C ASP A 195 3.21 -16.39 3.65
N ASP A 196 2.29 -15.47 3.34
CA ASP A 196 1.89 -15.24 1.96
C ASP A 196 3.18 -14.83 1.22
N GLU A 197 3.74 -15.76 0.47
CA GLU A 197 4.96 -15.56 -0.31
C GLU A 197 4.81 -14.29 -1.15
N GLU A 198 5.65 -13.29 -0.88
CA GLU A 198 5.82 -12.07 -1.67
C GLU A 198 6.41 -12.33 -3.09
N GLY A 199 6.35 -13.56 -3.58
CA GLY A 199 6.87 -13.97 -4.89
C GLY A 199 5.83 -14.02 -6.00
N ARG A 200 4.53 -14.00 -5.68
CA ARG A 200 3.49 -13.81 -6.69
C ARG A 200 3.17 -12.34 -6.74
N VAL A 201 3.72 -11.65 -7.73
CA VAL A 201 2.98 -10.56 -8.37
C VAL A 201 1.73 -11.25 -8.90
N GLU A 202 0.72 -11.42 -8.05
CA GLU A 202 -0.63 -11.40 -8.60
C GLU A 202 -0.64 -10.08 -9.35
N GLU A 203 -0.84 -10.15 -10.66
CA GLU A 203 -1.34 -9.00 -11.39
C GLU A 203 -2.47 -8.49 -10.50
N GLU A 204 -2.21 -7.40 -9.76
CA GLU A 204 -3.26 -6.60 -9.19
C GLU A 204 -4.01 -6.20 -10.45
N ASP A 205 -4.98 -7.05 -10.83
CA ASP A 205 -6.06 -6.74 -11.74
C ASP A 205 -6.39 -5.32 -11.31
N SER A 206 -6.13 -4.37 -12.20
CA SER A 206 -6.39 -2.97 -11.92
C SER A 206 -7.77 -2.95 -11.31
N GLU A 207 -7.84 -2.73 -9.99
CA GLU A 207 -9.09 -2.31 -9.40
C GLU A 207 -9.21 -0.90 -9.96
N ASP A 208 -9.71 -0.86 -11.20
CA ASP A 208 -10.32 0.25 -11.88
C ASP A 208 -11.55 0.62 -11.05
N GLU A 209 -11.33 0.99 -9.79
CA GLU A 209 -12.03 2.11 -9.19
C GLU A 209 -11.37 3.41 -9.70
N ASP A 210 -11.27 3.54 -11.03
CA ASP A 210 -11.11 4.85 -11.66
C ASP A 210 -12.47 5.22 -12.24
N GLU A 211 -13.25 5.92 -11.41
CA GLU A 211 -14.13 6.96 -11.91
C GLU A 211 -13.73 8.26 -11.21
N SER A 212 -12.68 8.89 -11.76
CA SER A 212 -12.49 10.35 -11.88
C SER A 212 -12.91 11.23 -10.68
N ASP A 213 -11.99 11.63 -9.79
CA ASP A 213 -12.16 12.91 -9.05
C ASP A 213 -10.87 13.45 -8.38
N TYR A 214 -9.75 13.39 -9.10
CA TYR A 214 -8.56 14.18 -8.75
C TYR A 214 -8.49 15.47 -9.58
N GLU A 215 -9.59 15.87 -10.21
CA GLU A 215 -9.68 17.13 -10.93
C GLU A 215 -9.86 18.27 -9.93
N ASP A 216 -8.84 19.11 -9.89
CA ASP A 216 -8.97 20.51 -9.53
C ASP A 216 -9.97 21.14 -10.51
N SER A 217 -11.21 21.42 -10.07
CA SER A 217 -12.12 22.30 -10.81
C SER A 217 -11.59 23.74 -10.75
N GLY A 218 -10.52 23.98 -11.50
CA GLY A 218 -10.11 25.29 -11.97
C GLY A 218 -10.88 25.62 -13.24
N ASP A 219 -11.97 26.37 -13.07
CA ASP A 219 -12.63 27.26 -14.03
C ASP A 219 -12.36 27.00 -15.54
N THR A 220 -13.30 26.33 -16.20
CA THR A 220 -13.60 26.64 -17.61
C THR A 220 -15.10 26.78 -17.76
N LYS A 221 -15.50 27.97 -18.22
CA LYS A 221 -16.87 28.35 -18.52
C LYS A 221 -17.43 27.57 -19.70
N ASP A 222 -18.76 27.53 -19.70
CA ASP A 222 -19.71 27.27 -20.78
C ASP A 222 -20.13 25.81 -21.05
N ASP A 223 -21.43 25.61 -20.76
CA ASP A 223 -22.45 24.96 -21.56
C ASP A 223 -22.27 23.49 -21.96
N GLU A 224 -23.11 22.61 -21.39
CA GLU A 224 -24.29 22.08 -22.10
C GLU A 224 -25.11 21.15 -21.19
N GLU A 225 -26.41 21.43 -21.10
CA GLU A 225 -27.43 20.67 -20.37
C GLU A 225 -27.55 19.23 -20.90
N LYS A 226 -27.52 18.23 -20.00
CA LYS A 226 -28.08 16.91 -20.28
C LYS A 226 -28.94 16.40 -19.12
N ILE A 227 -30.23 16.63 -19.31
CA ILE A 227 -31.37 16.04 -18.61
C ILE A 227 -31.24 14.51 -18.64
N TYR A 228 -31.25 13.86 -17.46
CA TYR A 228 -31.61 12.44 -17.35
C TYR A 228 -32.74 12.27 -16.35
N ALA A 229 -33.90 11.89 -16.90
CA ALA A 229 -35.13 11.61 -16.21
C ALA A 229 -35.04 10.29 -15.41
N TRP A 230 -35.49 10.34 -14.16
CA TRP A 230 -35.79 9.18 -13.33
C TRP A 230 -37.13 8.56 -13.77
N PRO A 231 -37.24 7.23 -13.97
CA PRO A 231 -38.55 6.59 -14.07
C PRO A 231 -39.09 6.32 -12.66
N GLU A 232 -40.24 6.92 -12.38
CA GLU A 232 -41.13 6.56 -11.28
C GLU A 232 -41.60 5.11 -11.41
N GLN A 233 -41.53 4.33 -10.32
CA GLN A 233 -42.35 3.14 -10.16
C GLN A 233 -43.16 3.26 -8.87
N GLU A 234 -44.47 3.27 -9.08
CA GLU A 234 -45.54 3.39 -8.12
C GLU A 234 -45.53 2.23 -7.11
N SER A 235 -45.48 2.54 -5.83
CA SER A 235 -45.81 1.59 -4.75
C SER A 235 -47.19 1.95 -4.21
N GLY A 236 -48.18 1.13 -4.53
CA GLY A 236 -49.58 1.32 -4.13
C GLY A 236 -49.77 1.28 -2.61
N CYS A 237 -50.47 2.29 -2.11
CA CYS A 237 -51.00 2.37 -0.76
C CYS A 237 -52.13 1.34 -0.54
N SER A 238 -52.12 0.69 0.62
CA SER A 238 -53.27 0.00 1.18
C SER A 238 -53.31 0.35 2.66
N ASP A 239 -54.08 1.39 2.97
CA ASP A 239 -54.49 1.78 4.32
C ASP A 239 -55.55 0.80 4.84
N GLU A 240 -55.31 0.18 6.00
CA GLU A 240 -56.39 -0.24 6.90
C GLU A 240 -56.03 0.14 8.34
N GLU A 241 -56.77 1.11 8.87
CA GLU A 241 -56.71 1.64 10.24
C GLU A 241 -57.67 0.86 11.14
N SER A 242 -57.19 0.23 12.22
CA SER A 242 -57.46 0.55 13.64
C SER A 242 -57.57 -0.80 14.37
N THR A 243 -57.00 -1.03 15.56
CA THR A 243 -57.49 -0.49 16.84
C THR A 243 -56.41 -0.48 17.92
N THR A 244 -56.47 0.56 18.75
CA THR A 244 -55.78 0.82 20.01
C THR A 244 -55.54 -0.39 20.92
N GLY A 245 -54.30 -0.53 21.38
CA GLY A 245 -53.89 -1.43 22.46
C GLY A 245 -52.56 -0.97 23.04
N ASP A 246 -52.67 -0.07 24.02
CA ASP A 246 -51.60 0.48 24.84
C ASP A 246 -50.71 -0.62 25.44
N GLN A 247 -49.43 -0.61 25.08
CA GLN A 247 -48.33 -1.21 25.85
C GLN A 247 -47.01 -0.60 25.38
N SER A 248 -46.82 0.65 25.81
CA SER A 248 -45.49 1.22 25.98
C SER A 248 -44.63 0.32 26.88
N SER A 249 -43.31 0.39 26.67
CA SER A 249 -42.22 -0.15 27.51
C SER A 249 -41.86 -1.64 27.40
N THR A 250 -41.11 -2.02 26.35
CA THR A 250 -40.17 -3.17 26.44
C THR A 250 -38.95 -3.15 25.49
N LEU A 251 -38.53 -1.99 24.96
CA LEU A 251 -37.38 -1.91 24.04
C LEU A 251 -36.23 -1.01 24.53
N LEU A 252 -35.94 -1.00 25.82
CA LEU A 252 -34.78 -0.31 26.39
C LEU A 252 -33.99 -1.23 27.33
N THR A 253 -33.34 -2.27 26.80
CA THR A 253 -32.19 -2.95 27.44
C THR A 253 -31.59 -4.01 26.50
N HIS A 254 -31.07 -3.62 25.33
CA HIS A 254 -29.95 -4.39 24.77
C HIS A 254 -28.69 -3.93 25.50
N GLN A 255 -28.41 -4.60 26.61
CA GLN A 255 -27.19 -4.44 27.39
C GLN A 255 -25.95 -4.50 26.49
N ASP A 256 -25.09 -3.49 26.64
CA ASP A 256 -23.68 -3.43 26.22
C ASP A 256 -22.94 -4.71 26.60
N THR A 257 -23.01 -5.74 25.76
CA THR A 257 -22.35 -7.03 25.98
C THR A 257 -21.35 -7.31 24.87
N ARG A 258 -20.64 -6.28 24.39
CA ARG A 258 -19.35 -6.52 23.75
C ARG A 258 -18.30 -6.68 24.85
N VAL A 259 -17.53 -7.75 24.77
CA VAL A 259 -16.44 -8.03 25.70
C VAL A 259 -15.41 -6.90 25.57
N ASP A 260 -15.07 -6.26 26.68
CA ASP A 260 -13.98 -5.28 26.70
C ASP A 260 -12.68 -5.97 26.26
N ASP A 261 -11.93 -5.35 25.35
CA ASP A 261 -10.62 -5.84 24.90
C ASP A 261 -9.53 -4.80 25.19
N PRO A 262 -9.02 -4.77 26.43
CA PRO A 262 -8.00 -3.81 26.84
C PRO A 262 -6.72 -3.86 25.99
N CYS A 263 -6.39 -5.02 25.40
CA CYS A 263 -5.24 -5.12 24.51
C CYS A 263 -5.45 -4.32 23.22
N SER A 264 -6.66 -4.38 22.64
CA SER A 264 -7.01 -3.56 21.48
C SER A 264 -7.06 -2.07 21.83
N ASP A 265 -7.49 -1.73 23.05
CA ASP A 265 -7.56 -0.34 23.54
C ASP A 265 -6.16 0.32 23.55
N VAL A 266 -5.16 -0.30 24.16
CA VAL A 266 -3.79 0.26 24.19
C VAL A 266 -3.14 0.31 22.80
N VAL A 267 -3.45 -0.66 21.94
CA VAL A 267 -2.97 -0.66 20.54
C VAL A 267 -3.61 0.50 19.78
N LEU A 268 -4.90 0.78 19.98
CA LEU A 268 -5.58 1.94 19.38
C LEU A 268 -4.92 3.25 19.81
N GLU A 269 -4.60 3.41 21.10
CA GLU A 269 -3.93 4.62 21.60
C GLU A 269 -2.59 4.86 20.91
N LEU A 270 -1.72 3.84 20.78
CA LEU A 270 -0.47 3.98 20.04
C LEU A 270 -0.73 4.29 18.56
N CYS A 271 -1.61 3.53 17.90
CA CYS A 271 -1.90 3.69 16.49
C CYS A 271 -2.40 5.11 16.17
N TYR A 272 -3.28 5.64 17.03
CA TYR A 272 -3.79 6.99 16.92
C TYR A 272 -2.70 8.04 17.22
N SER A 273 -1.86 7.82 18.23
CA SER A 273 -0.76 8.71 18.58
C SER A 273 0.23 8.88 17.43
N MET A 274 0.59 7.78 16.75
CA MET A 274 1.40 7.86 15.53
C MET A 274 0.66 8.58 14.39
N ALA A 275 -0.66 8.42 14.28
CA ALA A 275 -1.46 9.02 13.21
C ALA A 275 -1.63 10.54 13.33
N ILE A 276 -1.61 11.08 14.56
CA ILE A 276 -1.74 12.53 14.83
C ILE A 276 -0.40 13.24 15.04
N GLU A 277 0.72 12.50 14.97
CA GLU A 277 2.05 13.02 15.21
C GLU A 277 2.38 14.22 14.31
N ASP A 278 2.85 15.31 14.92
CA ASP A 278 3.29 16.50 14.18
C ASP A 278 4.71 16.34 13.63
N PHE A 279 4.99 17.03 12.54
CA PHE A 279 6.33 17.03 11.95
C PHE A 279 7.29 17.91 12.76
N GLU A 280 8.36 17.32 13.26
CA GLU A 280 9.48 18.02 13.87
C GLU A 280 10.28 18.76 12.79
N ASP A 281 10.62 20.03 13.06
CA ASP A 281 11.34 20.93 12.14
C ASP A 281 10.75 21.01 10.72
N GLY A 282 9.44 20.80 10.60
CA GLY A 282 8.74 20.79 9.32
C GLY A 282 9.10 19.64 8.39
N THR A 283 9.78 18.61 8.90
CA THR A 283 10.24 17.46 8.12
C THR A 283 9.27 16.30 8.28
N ALA A 284 8.58 15.88 7.20
CA ALA A 284 7.59 14.82 7.28
C ALA A 284 8.15 13.47 7.80
N SER A 285 9.37 13.13 7.40
CA SER A 285 10.07 11.91 7.84
C SER A 285 10.50 11.91 9.31
N SER A 286 10.25 12.99 10.05
CA SER A 286 10.40 12.99 11.51
C SER A 286 9.33 12.13 12.19
N SER A 287 8.13 12.02 11.61
CA SER A 287 7.06 11.18 12.16
C SER A 287 7.33 9.68 11.96
N LEU A 288 6.84 8.86 12.88
CA LEU A 288 7.00 7.41 12.87
C LEU A 288 6.34 6.78 11.64
N LEU A 289 5.11 7.18 11.32
CA LEU A 289 4.38 6.60 10.18
C LEU A 289 5.02 6.97 8.83
N VAL A 290 5.43 8.23 8.64
CA VAL A 290 6.04 8.65 7.37
C VAL A 290 7.41 8.02 7.19
N TYR A 291 8.24 7.97 8.24
CA TYR A 291 9.54 7.29 8.16
C TYR A 291 9.37 5.79 7.87
N PHE A 292 8.42 5.12 8.52
CA PHE A 292 8.10 3.73 8.21
C PHE A 292 7.70 3.56 6.73
N SER A 293 6.84 4.45 6.22
CA SER A 293 6.45 4.41 4.80
C SER A 293 7.66 4.57 3.86
N ALA A 294 8.64 5.40 4.21
CA ALA A 294 9.87 5.56 3.44
C ALA A 294 10.71 4.27 3.45
N ALA A 295 10.85 3.61 4.60
CA ALA A 295 11.50 2.30 4.69
C ALA A 295 10.79 1.25 3.84
N ARG A 296 9.47 1.32 3.71
CA ARG A 296 8.68 0.45 2.82
C ARG A 296 8.83 0.79 1.34
N GLY A 297 9.38 1.96 1.02
CA GLY A 297 9.81 2.36 -0.31
C GLY A 297 11.10 1.69 -0.79
N LEU A 298 11.76 0.88 0.03
CA LEU A 298 12.96 0.13 -0.36
C LEU A 298 12.61 -1.17 -1.11
N SER A 299 13.35 -1.49 -2.17
CA SER A 299 13.21 -2.73 -2.93
C SER A 299 13.68 -3.94 -2.12
N ARG A 300 12.94 -5.05 -2.15
CA ARG A 300 13.38 -6.30 -1.51
C ARG A 300 14.41 -7.05 -2.38
N PRO A 301 15.31 -7.85 -1.79
CA PRO A 301 15.43 -8.16 -0.36
C PRO A 301 16.38 -7.26 0.43
N THR A 302 17.31 -6.56 -0.23
CA THR A 302 18.43 -5.84 0.41
C THR A 302 18.20 -4.34 0.58
N GLY A 303 17.21 -3.75 -0.11
CA GLY A 303 16.96 -2.31 -0.08
C GLY A 303 17.94 -1.50 -0.91
N ASP A 304 18.51 -2.11 -1.96
CA ASP A 304 19.49 -1.44 -2.82
C ASP A 304 18.82 -0.33 -3.65
N GLU A 305 17.62 -0.57 -4.18
CA GLU A 305 16.84 0.36 -4.99
C GLU A 305 15.60 0.90 -4.25
N TYR A 306 14.96 1.90 -4.86
CA TYR A 306 13.71 2.48 -4.38
C TYR A 306 12.54 2.09 -5.30
N LEU A 307 11.39 1.81 -4.68
CA LEU A 307 10.15 1.51 -5.38
C LEU A 307 9.69 2.69 -6.22
N ARG A 308 9.25 2.38 -7.44
CA ARG A 308 8.65 3.35 -8.35
C ARG A 308 7.23 3.73 -7.92
N PRO A 309 6.68 4.85 -8.41
CA PRO A 309 5.34 5.31 -8.04
C PRO A 309 4.27 4.21 -8.10
N HIS A 310 4.15 3.49 -9.23
CA HIS A 310 3.14 2.44 -9.40
C HIS A 310 3.28 1.28 -8.40
N GLN A 311 4.48 0.97 -7.94
CA GLN A 311 4.73 -0.09 -6.94
C GLN A 311 4.48 0.42 -5.50
N PHE A 312 4.67 1.71 -5.26
CA PHE A 312 4.54 2.29 -3.92
C PHE A 312 3.14 2.84 -3.62
N THR A 313 2.38 3.28 -4.63
CA THR A 313 1.02 3.77 -4.41
C THR A 313 0.08 2.75 -3.75
N PRO A 314 0.16 1.43 -4.00
CA PRO A 314 -0.58 0.43 -3.23
C PRO A 314 -0.19 0.43 -1.73
N VAL A 315 1.09 0.58 -1.39
CA VAL A 315 1.55 0.67 0.01
C VAL A 315 0.92 1.89 0.70
N LEU A 316 0.91 3.04 0.04
CA LEU A 316 0.24 4.24 0.56
C LEU A 316 -1.26 4.04 0.73
N SER A 317 -1.94 3.41 -0.23
CA SER A 317 -3.38 3.11 -0.12
C SER A 317 -3.69 2.24 1.11
N ARG A 318 -2.87 1.22 1.38
CA ARG A 318 -2.99 0.37 2.57
C ARG A 318 -2.86 1.17 3.87
N LEU A 319 -1.83 2.02 3.96
CA LEU A 319 -1.61 2.88 5.12
C LEU A 319 -2.74 3.91 5.32
N ILE A 320 -3.16 4.61 4.26
CA ILE A 320 -4.27 5.57 4.29
C ILE A 320 -5.56 4.92 4.79
N TYR A 321 -5.87 3.72 4.30
CA TYR A 321 -7.06 2.98 4.71
C TYR A 321 -7.02 2.63 6.20
N CYS A 322 -5.94 2.01 6.67
CA CYS A 322 -5.77 1.63 8.07
C CYS A 322 -5.80 2.86 8.99
N THR A 323 -5.13 3.94 8.63
CA THR A 323 -5.14 5.20 9.39
C THR A 323 -6.55 5.80 9.47
N ARG A 324 -7.35 5.75 8.40
CA ARG A 324 -8.77 6.20 8.44
C ARG A 324 -9.63 5.36 9.36
N LEU A 325 -9.43 4.03 9.38
CA LEU A 325 -10.10 3.15 10.34
C LEU A 325 -9.78 3.56 11.78
N ILE A 326 -8.51 3.79 12.08
CA ILE A 326 -8.02 4.23 13.40
C ILE A 326 -8.65 5.57 13.80
N PHE A 327 -8.68 6.56 12.89
CA PHE A 327 -9.32 7.85 13.16
C PHE A 327 -10.81 7.70 13.46
N LEU A 328 -11.53 6.87 12.71
CA LEU A 328 -12.95 6.66 12.94
C LEU A 328 -13.21 5.98 14.29
N GLU A 329 -12.45 4.93 14.62
CA GLU A 329 -12.62 4.21 15.90
C GLU A 329 -12.24 5.10 17.08
N MET A 330 -11.18 5.90 16.99
CA MET A 330 -10.81 6.80 18.08
C MET A 330 -11.85 7.91 18.30
N THR A 331 -12.39 8.48 17.22
CA THR A 331 -13.26 9.66 17.30
C THR A 331 -14.73 9.29 17.51
N LEU A 332 -15.21 8.25 16.84
CA LEU A 332 -16.62 7.84 16.81
C LEU A 332 -16.77 6.32 17.02
N PRO A 333 -16.17 5.74 18.08
CA PRO A 333 -16.29 4.31 18.30
C PRO A 333 -17.76 3.96 18.55
N ARG A 334 -18.22 2.84 18.01
CA ARG A 334 -19.59 2.38 18.24
C ARG A 334 -19.85 2.06 19.72
N PHE A 335 -18.87 1.44 20.37
CA PHE A 335 -18.90 1.01 21.77
C PHE A 335 -17.73 1.65 22.54
N PRO A 336 -17.80 1.81 23.87
CA PRO A 336 -16.71 2.44 24.61
C PRO A 336 -15.45 1.56 24.63
N HIS A 337 -14.26 2.18 24.60
CA HIS A 337 -12.99 1.55 24.97
C HIS A 337 -12.74 1.85 26.45
N ARG A 338 -13.14 0.95 27.33
CA ARG A 338 -13.15 1.21 28.78
C ARG A 338 -11.74 1.33 29.36
N TYR A 339 -10.76 0.61 28.82
CA TYR A 339 -9.39 0.66 29.31
C TYR A 339 -8.70 1.95 28.88
N ALA A 340 -8.88 2.36 27.62
CA ALA A 340 -8.37 3.64 27.11
C ALA A 340 -9.22 4.87 27.51
N GLY A 341 -10.33 4.69 28.24
CA GLY A 341 -11.21 5.78 28.66
C GLY A 341 -11.95 6.50 27.51
N ILE A 342 -12.10 5.86 26.34
CA ILE A 342 -12.76 6.46 25.17
C ILE A 342 -14.26 6.12 25.23
N PRO A 343 -15.16 7.11 25.34
CA PRO A 343 -16.59 6.85 25.37
C PRO A 343 -17.12 6.47 23.97
N ALA A 344 -18.20 5.69 23.94
CA ALA A 344 -18.97 5.47 22.73
C ALA A 344 -19.38 6.81 22.07
N ARG A 345 -19.55 6.79 20.75
CA ARG A 345 -20.02 7.96 20.00
C ARG A 345 -21.37 8.45 20.54
N PRO A 346 -21.60 9.78 20.58
CA PRO A 346 -22.87 10.35 21.02
C PRO A 346 -24.01 9.97 20.06
N SER A 347 -25.27 10.08 20.50
CA SER A 347 -26.43 9.81 19.64
C SER A 347 -26.56 10.79 18.46
N TYR A 348 -26.02 12.01 18.61
CA TYR A 348 -26.09 13.08 17.61
C TYR A 348 -24.77 13.83 17.51
N GLY A 349 -24.60 14.60 16.42
CA GLY A 349 -23.45 15.48 16.25
C GLY A 349 -22.14 14.78 15.89
N HIS A 350 -22.20 13.63 15.21
CA HIS A 350 -21.00 12.86 14.80
C HIS A 350 -20.00 13.71 14.01
N LEU A 351 -20.49 14.50 13.05
CA LEU A 351 -19.62 15.41 12.28
C LEU A 351 -18.98 16.50 13.15
N ARG A 352 -19.66 17.00 14.19
CA ARG A 352 -19.04 17.98 15.11
C ARG A 352 -17.85 17.39 15.87
N LYS A 353 -17.85 16.06 16.09
CA LYS A 353 -16.74 15.34 16.73
C LYS A 353 -15.63 14.98 15.73
N LEU A 354 -15.99 14.57 14.50
CA LEU A 354 -15.03 14.17 13.47
C LEU A 354 -14.30 15.36 12.82
N MET A 355 -15.01 16.46 12.52
CA MET A 355 -14.48 17.54 11.69
C MET A 355 -13.20 18.19 12.24
N PRO A 356 -13.08 18.53 13.54
CA PRO A 356 -11.86 19.17 14.05
C PRO A 356 -10.60 18.35 13.79
N VAL A 357 -10.63 17.06 14.15
CA VAL A 357 -9.50 16.13 13.93
C VAL A 357 -9.23 15.95 12.45
N ARG A 358 -10.29 15.87 11.63
CA ARG A 358 -10.15 15.69 10.19
C ARG A 358 -9.45 16.88 9.51
N THR A 359 -9.89 18.10 9.81
CA THR A 359 -9.31 19.31 9.20
C THR A 359 -7.87 19.55 9.63
N GLU A 360 -7.51 19.10 10.82
CA GLU A 360 -6.16 19.27 11.38
C GLU A 360 -5.19 18.15 10.96
N LYS A 361 -5.65 16.89 10.92
CA LYS A 361 -4.75 15.71 10.86
C LYS A 361 -5.08 14.69 9.76
N MET A 362 -6.13 14.88 8.96
CA MET A 362 -6.54 13.88 7.96
C MET A 362 -6.60 14.38 6.52
N CYS A 363 -6.64 15.70 6.32
CA CYS A 363 -6.76 16.29 4.99
C CYS A 363 -5.41 16.41 4.30
N ASP A 364 -5.44 16.45 2.96
CA ASP A 364 -4.26 16.76 2.17
C ASP A 364 -3.71 18.15 2.52
N GLY A 365 -2.38 18.28 2.53
CA GLY A 365 -1.68 19.49 2.94
C GLY A 365 -1.57 19.72 4.45
N THR A 366 -2.16 18.84 5.29
CA THR A 366 -1.93 18.89 6.74
C THR A 366 -0.52 18.42 7.09
N MET A 367 0.08 18.97 8.14
CA MET A 367 1.39 18.55 8.67
C MET A 367 1.26 17.29 9.54
N SER A 368 0.67 16.25 8.96
CA SER A 368 0.38 14.98 9.61
C SER A 368 0.73 13.80 8.68
N PRO A 369 0.96 12.59 9.20
CA PRO A 369 1.25 11.43 8.38
C PRO A 369 0.20 11.14 7.32
N LEU A 370 -1.09 11.24 7.65
CA LEU A 370 -2.16 11.01 6.68
C LEU A 370 -2.19 12.09 5.59
N GLY A 371 -1.93 13.35 5.95
CA GLY A 371 -1.78 14.45 4.98
C GLY A 371 -0.64 14.18 3.98
N GLU A 372 0.53 13.76 4.47
CA GLU A 372 1.66 13.41 3.60
C GLU A 372 1.38 12.19 2.72
N PHE A 373 0.73 11.15 3.26
CA PHE A 373 0.36 9.98 2.46
C PHE A 373 -0.61 10.33 1.32
N LEU A 374 -1.61 11.18 1.58
CA LEU A 374 -2.54 11.65 0.56
C LEU A 374 -1.82 12.47 -0.52
N SER A 375 -0.89 13.33 -0.11
CA SER A 375 -0.06 14.13 -1.03
C SER A 375 0.78 13.22 -1.92
N LEU A 376 1.55 12.29 -1.32
CA LEU A 376 2.40 11.33 -2.03
C LEU A 376 1.60 10.42 -2.96
N LEU A 377 0.43 9.93 -2.52
CA LEU A 377 -0.42 9.06 -3.34
C LEU A 377 -0.90 9.80 -4.59
N SER A 378 -1.35 11.06 -4.43
CA SER A 378 -1.81 11.85 -5.57
C SER A 378 -0.69 12.21 -6.53
N TYR A 379 0.49 12.55 -6.01
CA TYR A 379 1.68 12.80 -6.81
C TYR A 379 2.13 11.54 -7.57
N GLY A 380 2.20 10.40 -6.88
CA GLY A 380 2.59 9.12 -7.47
C GLY A 380 1.64 8.66 -8.58
N ARG A 381 0.32 8.78 -8.38
CA ARG A 381 -0.69 8.48 -9.41
C ARG A 381 -0.56 9.40 -10.62
N ALA A 382 -0.34 10.71 -10.41
CA ALA A 382 -0.11 11.64 -11.51
C ALA A 382 1.16 11.27 -12.31
N LEU A 383 2.24 10.90 -11.62
CA LEU A 383 3.49 10.51 -12.25
C LEU A 383 3.35 9.19 -13.04
N SER A 384 2.73 8.15 -12.45
CA SER A 384 2.46 6.87 -13.14
C SER A 384 1.67 7.06 -14.43
N ARG A 385 0.68 7.98 -14.44
CA ARG A 385 -0.09 8.29 -15.66
C ARG A 385 0.76 8.99 -16.73
N SER A 386 1.70 9.83 -16.31
CA SER A 386 2.57 10.57 -17.23
C SER A 386 3.73 9.73 -17.79
N GLU A 387 4.20 8.71 -17.06
CA GLU A 387 5.32 7.86 -17.47
C GLU A 387 4.91 6.77 -18.49
N GLY A 388 3.62 6.54 -18.71
CA GLY A 388 3.09 5.48 -19.57
C GLY A 388 3.37 4.07 -19.01
N PRO A 389 2.83 3.00 -19.62
CA PRO A 389 3.21 1.64 -19.25
C PRO A 389 4.70 1.42 -19.55
N VAL A 390 5.49 1.19 -18.50
CA VAL A 390 6.93 0.97 -18.62
C VAL A 390 7.17 -0.50 -18.92
N TYR A 391 7.16 -0.86 -20.20
CA TYR A 391 7.59 -2.19 -20.63
C TYR A 391 9.11 -2.29 -20.55
N HIS A 392 9.61 -3.20 -19.70
CA HIS A 392 11.04 -3.51 -19.65
C HIS A 392 11.36 -4.66 -20.60
N PHE A 393 11.93 -4.31 -21.76
CA PHE A 393 12.37 -5.27 -22.75
C PHE A 393 13.78 -5.76 -22.46
N TYR A 394 13.95 -7.07 -22.43
CA TYR A 394 15.25 -7.74 -22.35
C TYR A 394 15.44 -8.59 -23.61
N TRP A 395 16.61 -8.48 -24.21
CA TRP A 395 17.02 -9.38 -25.29
C TRP A 395 17.85 -10.51 -24.70
N SER A 396 17.62 -11.74 -25.15
CA SER A 396 18.55 -12.84 -24.92
C SER A 396 19.91 -12.52 -25.57
N GLU A 397 21.01 -13.09 -25.05
CA GLU A 397 22.36 -12.83 -25.57
C GLU A 397 22.54 -13.17 -27.07
N ASP A 398 21.68 -14.04 -27.60
CA ASP A 398 21.67 -14.45 -29.01
C ASP A 398 20.70 -13.63 -29.89
N ASP A 399 20.07 -12.60 -29.33
CA ASP A 399 19.06 -11.73 -29.96
C ASP A 399 17.86 -12.50 -30.57
N GLN A 400 17.60 -13.74 -30.13
CA GLN A 400 16.49 -14.55 -30.66
C GLN A 400 15.21 -14.47 -29.85
N VAL A 401 15.29 -14.02 -28.59
CA VAL A 401 14.15 -13.95 -27.68
C VAL A 401 14.08 -12.55 -27.06
N LEU A 402 12.94 -11.91 -27.26
CA LEU A 402 12.58 -10.67 -26.58
C LEU A 402 11.68 -11.02 -25.40
N SER A 403 12.12 -10.77 -24.17
CA SER A 403 11.28 -10.92 -22.98
C SER A 403 10.86 -9.58 -22.40
N TRP A 404 9.69 -9.53 -21.77
CA TRP A 404 9.22 -8.39 -21.00
C TRP A 404 8.52 -8.83 -19.73
N ASP A 405 8.66 -8.00 -18.69
CA ASP A 405 8.03 -8.14 -17.37
C ASP A 405 8.27 -9.50 -16.70
N GLY A 406 9.40 -10.15 -16.99
CA GLY A 406 9.86 -11.39 -16.34
C GLY A 406 9.08 -12.66 -16.68
N CYS A 407 7.88 -12.54 -17.25
CA CYS A 407 6.98 -13.67 -17.48
C CYS A 407 6.67 -13.93 -18.96
N LEU A 408 6.78 -12.90 -19.81
CA LEU A 408 6.38 -12.98 -21.22
C LEU A 408 7.61 -12.97 -22.12
N HIS A 409 7.58 -13.77 -23.18
CA HIS A 409 8.66 -13.87 -24.15
C HIS A 409 8.14 -14.08 -25.56
N LEU A 410 8.75 -13.39 -26.53
CA LEU A 410 8.52 -13.52 -27.96
C LEU A 410 9.78 -14.04 -28.62
N ALA A 411 9.72 -15.28 -29.11
CA ALA A 411 10.78 -15.81 -29.96
C ALA A 411 10.68 -15.23 -31.38
N MET A 412 11.80 -14.80 -31.95
CA MET A 412 11.86 -14.28 -33.32
C MET A 412 11.43 -15.32 -34.36
N ALA A 413 11.57 -16.62 -34.06
CA ALA A 413 11.02 -17.69 -34.88
C ALA A 413 9.50 -17.64 -34.97
N SER A 414 8.81 -17.43 -33.84
CA SER A 414 7.35 -17.30 -33.75
C SER A 414 6.88 -16.03 -34.46
N PHE A 415 7.57 -14.91 -34.25
CA PHE A 415 7.27 -13.65 -34.95
C PHE A 415 7.38 -13.79 -36.48
N ARG A 416 8.49 -14.35 -36.97
CA ARG A 416 8.67 -14.66 -38.40
C ARG A 416 7.64 -15.67 -38.90
N GLY A 417 7.26 -16.65 -38.07
CA GLY A 417 6.20 -17.62 -38.36
C GLY A 417 4.85 -16.95 -38.60
N LEU A 418 4.47 -16.02 -37.73
CA LEU A 418 3.23 -15.25 -37.86
C LEU A 418 3.20 -14.42 -39.16
N ALA A 419 4.31 -13.76 -39.51
CA ALA A 419 4.41 -13.02 -40.77
C ALA A 419 4.26 -13.93 -42.00
N ARG A 420 4.88 -15.13 -41.98
CA ARG A 420 4.74 -16.11 -43.06
C ARG A 420 3.31 -16.64 -43.16
N GLU A 421 2.66 -16.90 -42.04
CA GLU A 421 1.27 -17.37 -42.03
C GLU A 421 0.32 -16.30 -42.54
N ALA A 422 0.50 -15.04 -42.12
CA ALA A 422 -0.26 -13.91 -42.64
C ALA A 422 -0.09 -13.77 -44.17
N LEU A 423 1.14 -13.88 -44.67
CA LEU A 423 1.40 -13.87 -46.11
C LEU A 423 0.72 -15.04 -46.81
N ARG A 424 0.84 -16.26 -46.27
CA ARG A 424 0.21 -17.47 -46.83
C ARG A 424 -1.30 -17.32 -46.92
N GLN A 425 -1.93 -16.80 -45.87
CA GLN A 425 -3.37 -16.52 -45.85
C GLN A 425 -3.75 -15.47 -46.88
N ALA A 426 -2.99 -14.38 -46.98
CA ALA A 426 -3.22 -13.35 -48.00
C ALA A 426 -3.06 -13.91 -49.42
N THR A 427 -2.05 -14.76 -49.67
CA THR A 427 -1.86 -15.43 -50.96
C THR A 427 -3.02 -16.39 -51.27
N MET A 428 -3.47 -17.20 -50.30
CA MET A 428 -4.62 -18.08 -50.49
C MET A 428 -5.91 -17.30 -50.78
N GLN A 429 -6.15 -16.20 -50.07
CA GLN A 429 -7.31 -15.35 -50.32
C GLN A 429 -7.21 -14.69 -51.70
N SER A 430 -6.03 -14.23 -52.09
CA SER A 430 -5.77 -13.70 -53.43
C SER A 430 -6.02 -14.75 -54.52
N GLN A 431 -5.52 -15.98 -54.37
CA GLN A 431 -5.77 -17.08 -55.29
C GLN A 431 -7.27 -17.38 -55.40
N ARG A 432 -7.99 -17.45 -54.27
CA ARG A 432 -9.45 -17.62 -54.27
C ARG A 432 -10.18 -16.49 -54.99
N LEU A 433 -9.79 -15.24 -54.76
CA LEU A 433 -10.36 -14.07 -55.44
C LEU A 433 -10.07 -14.08 -56.94
N MET A 434 -8.92 -14.64 -57.33
CA MET A 434 -8.49 -14.81 -58.71
C MET A 434 -8.97 -16.14 -59.33
N TYR A 435 -9.86 -16.88 -58.65
CA TYR A 435 -10.38 -18.19 -59.10
C TYR A 435 -9.29 -19.20 -59.46
N ASP A 436 -8.23 -19.25 -58.66
CA ASP A 436 -7.06 -20.13 -58.84
C ASP A 436 -6.37 -19.95 -60.21
N TRP A 437 -6.49 -18.76 -60.79
CA TRP A 437 -5.83 -18.41 -62.04
C TRP A 437 -4.31 -18.29 -61.84
N GLU A 438 -3.55 -19.17 -62.48
CA GLU A 438 -2.09 -19.09 -62.56
C GLU A 438 -1.67 -18.37 -63.85
N PRO A 439 -0.88 -17.29 -63.78
CA PRO A 439 -0.34 -16.64 -64.97
C PRO A 439 0.63 -17.60 -65.69
N ALA A 440 0.51 -17.67 -67.03
CA ALA A 440 1.34 -18.57 -67.83
C ALA A 440 2.85 -18.29 -67.64
N ASP A 441 3.62 -19.36 -67.45
CA ASP A 441 5.08 -19.32 -67.30
C ASP A 441 5.71 -18.60 -68.51
N PRO A 442 6.45 -17.49 -68.30
CA PRO A 442 6.96 -16.65 -69.39
C PRO A 442 8.01 -17.33 -70.29
N THR A 443 8.36 -18.60 -70.04
CA THR A 443 9.47 -19.29 -70.71
C THR A 443 9.09 -20.32 -71.78
N VAL A 444 7.80 -20.54 -72.07
CA VAL A 444 7.40 -21.48 -73.14
C VAL A 444 7.28 -20.77 -74.51
N PRO A 445 8.14 -21.07 -75.51
CA PRO A 445 8.05 -20.43 -76.82
C PRO A 445 6.89 -21.00 -77.64
N ILE A 446 5.99 -20.12 -78.05
CA ILE A 446 4.86 -20.42 -78.93
C ILE A 446 5.40 -20.73 -80.34
N THR A 447 5.25 -21.96 -80.81
CA THR A 447 5.43 -22.30 -82.23
C THR A 447 4.08 -22.23 -82.95
N PRO A 448 3.96 -21.46 -84.05
CA PRO A 448 2.70 -21.35 -84.78
C PRO A 448 2.53 -22.57 -85.70
N ARG A 449 1.45 -23.33 -85.53
CA ARG A 449 0.97 -24.26 -86.56
C ARG A 449 0.23 -23.48 -87.64
N ILE A 450 0.77 -23.50 -88.86
CA ILE A 450 0.10 -23.02 -90.08
C ILE A 450 -0.43 -24.20 -90.89
N ARG A 451 -1.65 -24.01 -91.42
CA ARG A 451 -2.38 -24.70 -92.52
C ARG A 451 -2.96 -26.08 -92.21
N SER A 452 -4.13 -26.44 -92.74
CA SER A 452 -4.91 -25.90 -93.88
C SER A 452 -6.39 -25.80 -93.58
#